data_AF-A0A955KWH5-F1
#
_entry.id   AF-A0A955KWH5-F1
#
_cell.length_a   1.000
_cell.length_b   1.000
_cell.length_c   1.000
_cell.angle_alpha   90.00
_cell.angle_beta   90.00
_cell.angle_gamma   90.00
#
_symmetry.space_group_name_H-M   'P 1'
#
loop_
_entity.id
_entity.type
_entity.pdbx_description
1 polymer ?
#
loop_
_entity_poly.entity_id
_entity_poly.type
_entity_poly.pdbx_seq_one_letter_code
_entity_poly.pdbx_strand_id
1 'polypeptide(L)'
;MSAFEHEHDVLDWYTNQERRLTNDFISTIEWSEVSKHELDERFLPVLVYMRDIEKFTEIYYEELCRTSTGRDPIIRSFMDKWSTEEDTHAVLINRFLQEAGYPTTEQWYDEVRARIPRRKHV
;
A
#
# COMPACT_ATOMS: atom_id res chain seq x y z
N MET A 1 2.75 -8.68 29.90
CA MET A 1 1.41 -8.04 30.01
C MET A 1 1.17 -7.35 28.69
N SER A 2 0.04 -7.62 28.02
CA SER A 2 -0.38 -6.84 26.85
C SER A 2 -0.54 -5.39 27.29
N ALA A 3 -0.05 -4.43 26.51
CA ALA A 3 -0.23 -3.00 26.78
C ALA A 3 -1.67 -2.52 26.53
N PHE A 4 -2.55 -3.40 26.05
CA PHE A 4 -3.94 -3.15 25.69
C PHE A 4 -4.84 -4.15 26.41
N GLU A 5 -5.91 -3.66 27.04
CA GLU A 5 -6.88 -4.48 27.79
C GLU A 5 -8.11 -4.82 26.93
N HIS A 6 -8.44 -3.96 25.95
CA HIS A 6 -9.55 -4.10 25.04
C HIS A 6 -9.17 -3.76 23.58
N GLU A 7 -9.95 -4.25 22.62
CA GLU A 7 -9.71 -4.01 21.18
C GLU A 7 -9.79 -2.52 20.80
N HIS A 8 -10.61 -1.74 21.50
CA HIS A 8 -10.69 -0.29 21.28
C HIS A 8 -9.41 0.44 21.70
N ASP A 9 -8.68 -0.04 22.72
CA ASP A 9 -7.42 0.57 23.14
C ASP A 9 -6.37 0.50 22.02
N VAL A 10 -6.37 -0.61 21.26
CA VAL A 10 -5.47 -0.81 20.12
C VAL A 10 -5.83 0.16 19.00
N LEU A 11 -7.12 0.31 18.71
CA LEU A 11 -7.59 1.22 17.68
C LEU A 11 -7.33 2.68 18.03
N ASP A 12 -7.59 3.09 19.27
CA ASP A 12 -7.34 4.45 19.74
C ASP A 12 -5.84 4.75 19.69
N TRP A 13 -5.00 3.81 20.10
CA TRP A 13 -3.56 3.96 19.94
C TRP A 13 -3.17 4.08 18.46
N TYR A 14 -3.64 3.18 17.60
CA TYR A 14 -3.27 3.14 16.19
C TYR A 14 -3.73 4.39 15.44
N THR A 15 -4.97 4.82 15.63
CA THR A 15 -5.55 6.00 14.97
C THR A 15 -4.83 7.29 15.36
N ASN A 16 -4.41 7.41 16.62
CA ASN A 16 -3.62 8.55 17.13
C ASN A 16 -2.16 8.57 16.67
N GLN A 17 -1.65 7.51 16.02
CA GLN A 17 -0.28 7.57 15.47
C GLN A 17 -0.22 8.53 14.28
N GLU A 18 0.73 9.45 14.31
CA GLU A 18 1.01 10.30 13.15
C GLU A 18 1.51 9.46 11.97
N ARG A 19 1.09 9.83 10.76
CA ARG A 19 1.63 9.24 9.55
C ARG A 19 3.12 9.57 9.45
N ARG A 20 3.95 8.55 9.21
CA ARG A 20 5.39 8.73 9.05
C ARG A 20 5.77 9.22 7.66
N LEU A 21 5.12 8.68 6.63
CA LEU A 21 5.31 9.10 5.24
C LEU A 21 4.41 10.29 4.93
N THR A 22 4.79 11.46 5.44
CA THR A 22 4.14 12.74 5.13
C THR A 22 4.67 13.30 3.81
N ASN A 23 3.94 14.25 3.20
CA ASN A 23 4.42 14.96 2.02
C ASN A 23 5.75 15.69 2.29
N ASP A 24 5.89 16.27 3.48
CA ASP A 24 7.14 16.94 3.89
C ASP A 24 8.29 15.93 3.93
N PHE A 25 8.11 14.78 4.59
CA PHE A 25 9.12 13.72 4.59
C PHE A 25 9.46 13.24 3.18
N ILE A 26 8.46 12.94 2.35
CA ILE A 26 8.65 12.45 0.98
C ILE A 26 9.42 13.48 0.13
N SER A 27 9.21 14.77 0.36
CA SER A 27 9.92 15.84 -0.35
C SER A 27 11.41 15.94 0.02
N THR A 28 11.82 15.37 1.15
CA THR A 28 13.25 15.30 1.54
C THR A 28 14.00 14.15 0.87
N ILE A 29 13.32 13.25 0.16
CA ILE A 29 13.97 12.13 -0.52
C ILE A 29 14.63 12.64 -1.81
N GLU A 30 15.94 12.41 -1.92
CA GLU A 30 16.75 12.76 -3.09
C GLU A 30 16.54 11.76 -4.24
N TRP A 31 15.37 11.81 -4.89
CA TRP A 31 14.98 10.85 -5.94
C TRP A 31 15.98 10.75 -7.09
N SER A 32 16.66 11.85 -7.42
CA SER A 32 17.68 11.86 -8.48
C SER A 32 18.91 10.99 -8.19
N GLU A 33 19.16 10.65 -6.91
CA GLU A 33 20.25 9.76 -6.52
C GLU A 33 19.97 8.30 -6.86
N VAL A 34 18.70 7.90 -6.96
CA VAL A 34 18.32 6.48 -7.21
C VAL A 34 19.00 5.95 -8.47
N SER A 35 18.95 6.72 -9.56
CA SER A 35 19.58 6.36 -10.84
C SER A 35 21.10 6.18 -10.79
N LYS A 36 21.77 6.69 -9.75
CA LYS A 36 23.23 6.61 -9.56
C LYS A 36 23.66 5.33 -8.85
N HIS A 37 22.72 4.56 -8.33
CA HIS A 37 22.96 3.30 -7.64
C HIS A 37 22.44 2.14 -8.47
N GLU A 38 23.31 1.16 -8.75
CA GLU A 38 22.90 -0.03 -9.49
C GLU A 38 21.88 -0.85 -8.68
N LEU A 39 20.72 -1.11 -9.28
CA LEU A 39 19.73 -2.02 -8.74
C LEU A 39 19.98 -3.41 -9.31
N ASP A 40 20.24 -4.37 -8.42
CA ASP A 40 20.36 -5.77 -8.83
C ASP A 40 19.01 -6.28 -9.37
N GLU A 41 19.02 -6.68 -10.63
CA GLU A 41 17.82 -7.09 -11.39
C GLU A 41 17.05 -8.24 -10.72
N ARG A 42 17.73 -9.04 -9.88
CA ARG A 42 17.09 -10.12 -9.11
C ARG A 42 16.02 -9.61 -8.15
N PHE A 43 16.08 -8.34 -7.73
CA PHE A 43 15.05 -7.72 -6.89
C PHE A 43 13.86 -7.17 -7.67
N LEU A 44 13.96 -6.99 -8.99
CA LEU A 44 12.88 -6.39 -9.78
C LEU A 44 11.55 -7.14 -9.65
N PRO A 45 11.49 -8.49 -9.75
CA PRO A 45 10.24 -9.20 -9.59
C PRO A 45 9.62 -8.98 -8.20
N VAL A 46 10.46 -8.86 -7.16
CA VAL A 46 10.02 -8.64 -5.78
C VAL A 46 9.46 -7.22 -5.62
N LEU A 47 10.16 -6.21 -6.12
CA LEU A 47 9.73 -4.81 -6.03
C LEU A 47 8.45 -4.55 -6.83
N VAL A 48 8.35 -5.12 -8.03
CA VAL A 48 7.13 -5.04 -8.85
C VAL A 48 5.97 -5.75 -8.15
N TYR A 49 6.23 -6.94 -7.58
CA TYR A 49 5.22 -7.65 -6.80
C TYR A 49 4.75 -6.83 -5.59
N MET A 50 5.66 -6.25 -4.80
CA MET A 50 5.31 -5.42 -3.64
C MET A 50 4.50 -4.19 -4.08
N ARG A 51 4.95 -3.46 -5.11
CA ARG A 51 4.19 -2.32 -5.68
C ARG A 51 2.73 -2.68 -5.96
N ASP A 52 2.51 -3.82 -6.60
CA ASP A 52 1.18 -4.26 -7.02
C ASP A 52 0.34 -4.75 -5.83
N ILE A 53 0.94 -5.51 -4.91
CA ILE A 53 0.26 -6.02 -3.72
C ILE A 53 -0.19 -4.89 -2.79
N GLU A 54 0.68 -3.89 -2.53
CA GLU A 54 0.29 -2.76 -1.68
C GLU A 54 -0.89 -2.01 -2.29
N LYS A 55 -0.93 -1.86 -3.62
CA LYS A 55 -2.05 -1.21 -4.30
C LYS A 55 -3.33 -2.06 -4.26
N PHE A 56 -3.21 -3.39 -4.29
CA PHE A 56 -4.35 -4.30 -4.19
C PHE A 56 -5.00 -4.36 -2.82
N THR A 57 -4.37 -3.79 -1.79
CA THR A 57 -4.99 -3.59 -0.47
C THR A 57 -6.36 -2.91 -0.58
N GLU A 58 -6.53 -1.95 -1.48
CA GLU A 58 -7.82 -1.30 -1.76
C GLU A 58 -8.89 -2.31 -2.20
N ILE A 59 -8.54 -3.24 -3.09
CA ILE A 59 -9.45 -4.28 -3.59
C ILE A 59 -9.88 -5.21 -2.46
N TYR A 60 -8.93 -5.65 -1.63
CA TYR A 60 -9.24 -6.50 -0.47
C TYR A 60 -10.14 -5.77 0.53
N TYR A 61 -9.91 -4.47 0.72
CA TYR A 61 -10.73 -3.65 1.59
C TYR A 61 -12.17 -3.49 1.07
N GLU A 62 -12.34 -3.22 -0.22
CA GLU A 62 -13.66 -3.15 -0.87
C GLU A 62 -14.46 -4.46 -0.70
N GLU A 63 -13.81 -5.62 -0.88
CA GLU A 63 -14.46 -6.92 -0.69
C GLU A 63 -14.78 -7.17 0.79
N LEU A 64 -13.86 -6.83 1.71
CA LEU A 64 -14.09 -6.98 3.15
C LEU A 64 -15.31 -6.18 3.61
N CYS A 65 -15.48 -4.95 3.11
CA CYS A 65 -16.63 -4.08 3.40
C CYS A 65 -17.98 -4.68 2.99
N ARG A 66 -18.01 -5.65 2.06
CA ARG A 66 -19.23 -6.35 1.65
C ARG A 66 -19.67 -7.43 2.65
N THR A 67 -18.81 -7.80 3.60
CA THR A 67 -19.08 -8.81 4.62
C THR A 67 -19.58 -8.19 5.94
N SER A 68 -20.08 -9.02 6.87
CA SER A 68 -20.40 -8.57 8.22
C SER A 68 -19.16 -8.09 8.99
N THR A 69 -18.01 -8.70 8.74
CA THR A 69 -16.73 -8.35 9.37
C THR A 69 -16.30 -6.93 9.01
N GLY A 70 -16.40 -6.53 7.75
CA GLY A 70 -16.07 -5.16 7.33
C GLY A 70 -17.05 -4.08 7.81
N ARG A 71 -18.21 -4.46 8.38
CA ARG A 71 -19.15 -3.53 9.01
C ARG A 71 -18.83 -3.26 10.47
N ASP A 72 -17.92 -4.02 11.07
CA ASP A 72 -17.42 -3.74 12.40
C ASP A 72 -16.68 -2.39 12.40
N PRO A 73 -17.04 -1.44 13.27
CA PRO A 73 -16.47 -0.09 13.25
C PRO A 73 -14.96 -0.07 13.57
N ILE A 74 -14.47 -1.02 14.38
CA ILE A 74 -13.06 -1.13 14.74
C ILE A 74 -12.27 -1.60 13.52
N ILE A 75 -12.72 -2.70 12.91
CA ILE A 75 -12.08 -3.25 11.70
C ILE A 75 -12.09 -2.21 10.58
N ARG A 76 -13.22 -1.53 10.39
CA ARG A 76 -13.35 -0.52 9.34
C ARG A 76 -12.40 0.65 9.55
N SER A 77 -12.33 1.20 10.76
CA SER A 77 -11.45 2.33 11.06
C SER A 77 -9.97 1.96 10.92
N PHE A 78 -9.58 0.73 11.26
CA PHE A 78 -8.23 0.23 11.01
C PHE A 78 -7.95 0.17 9.50
N MET A 79 -8.83 -0.46 8.73
CA MET A 79 -8.67 -0.64 7.29
C MET A 79 -8.66 0.69 6.51
N ASP A 80 -9.44 1.69 6.92
CA ASP A 80 -9.44 3.02 6.30
C ASP A 80 -8.05 3.67 6.37
N LYS A 81 -7.41 3.62 7.55
CA LYS A 81 -6.08 4.18 7.74
C LYS A 81 -5.02 3.34 7.02
N TRP A 82 -5.06 2.02 7.22
CA TRP A 82 -4.09 1.09 6.61
C TRP A 82 -4.12 1.15 5.07
N SER A 83 -5.30 1.16 4.46
CA SER A 83 -5.43 1.26 3.00
C SER A 83 -4.84 2.55 2.43
N THR A 84 -4.89 3.65 3.18
CA THR A 84 -4.28 4.92 2.76
C THR A 84 -2.76 4.89 2.88
N GLU A 85 -2.23 4.17 3.87
CA GLU A 85 -0.79 3.94 4.04
C GLU A 85 -0.25 3.08 2.90
N GLU A 86 -0.92 1.98 2.55
CA GLU A 86 -0.47 1.11 1.46
C GLU A 86 -0.57 1.74 0.07
N ASP A 87 -1.56 2.59 -0.18
CA ASP A 87 -1.59 3.39 -1.40
C ASP A 87 -0.33 4.26 -1.56
N THR A 88 0.12 4.86 -0.46
CA THR A 88 1.34 5.68 -0.45
C THR A 88 2.58 4.84 -0.73
N HIS A 89 2.67 3.64 -0.13
CA HIS A 89 3.77 2.71 -0.41
C HIS A 89 3.83 2.31 -1.88
N ALA A 90 2.71 1.92 -2.47
CA ALA A 90 2.63 1.54 -3.88
C ALA A 90 3.13 2.66 -4.81
N VAL A 91 2.71 3.90 -4.57
CA VAL A 91 3.13 5.07 -5.35
C VAL A 91 4.63 5.33 -5.21
N LEU A 92 5.18 5.23 -3.99
CA LEU A 92 6.61 5.44 -3.75
C LEU A 92 7.47 4.34 -4.37
N ILE A 93 7.06 3.08 -4.30
CA ILE A 93 7.76 1.97 -4.97
C ILE A 93 7.69 2.15 -6.50
N ASN A 94 6.54 2.55 -7.04
CA ASN A 94 6.41 2.84 -8.47
C ASN A 94 7.36 3.96 -8.91
N ARG A 95 7.43 5.05 -8.15
CA ARG A 95 8.37 6.14 -8.42
C ARG A 95 9.82 5.65 -8.34
N PHE A 96 10.18 4.89 -7.30
CA PHE A 96 11.52 4.32 -7.15
C PHE A 96 11.91 3.50 -8.39
N LEU A 97 11.03 2.63 -8.89
CA LEU A 97 11.28 1.85 -10.10
C LEU A 97 11.50 2.73 -11.34
N GLN A 98 10.71 3.80 -11.50
CA GLN A 98 10.89 4.76 -12.60
C GLN A 98 12.25 5.47 -12.53
N GLU A 99 12.64 5.95 -11.35
CA GLU A 99 13.93 6.62 -11.12
C GLU A 99 15.12 5.65 -11.28
N ALA A 100 14.92 4.37 -10.99
CA ALA A 100 15.90 3.30 -11.21
C ALA A 100 16.00 2.85 -12.69
N GLY A 101 15.25 3.47 -13.60
CA GLY A 101 15.31 3.17 -15.04
C GLY A 101 14.35 2.07 -15.51
N TYR A 102 13.37 1.68 -14.69
CA TYR A 102 12.33 0.71 -15.01
C TYR A 102 10.97 1.43 -15.17
N PRO A 103 10.69 2.02 -16.33
CA PRO A 103 9.52 2.86 -16.53
C PRO A 103 8.22 2.04 -16.42
N THR A 104 7.19 2.70 -15.90
CA THR A 104 5.83 2.17 -15.78
C THR A 104 4.87 3.13 -16.46
N THR A 105 3.72 2.65 -16.92
CA THR A 105 2.74 3.49 -17.61
C THR A 105 2.01 4.38 -16.62
N GLU A 106 1.41 5.48 -17.08
CA GLU A 106 0.55 6.31 -16.23
C GLU A 106 -0.67 5.53 -15.70
N GLN A 107 -1.10 4.51 -16.45
CA GLN A 107 -2.24 3.65 -16.12
C GLN A 107 -1.79 2.28 -15.56
N TRP A 108 -0.59 2.20 -14.99
CA TRP A 108 0.00 0.93 -14.54
C TRP A 108 -0.93 0.14 -13.62
N TYR A 109 -1.66 0.84 -12.74
CA TYR A 109 -2.60 0.21 -11.82
C TYR A 109 -3.77 -0.44 -12.57
N ASP A 110 -4.37 0.25 -13.53
CA ASP A 110 -5.49 -0.29 -14.32
C ASP A 110 -5.04 -1.50 -15.16
N GLU A 111 -3.83 -1.44 -15.72
CA GLU A 111 -3.24 -2.55 -16.46
C GLU A 111 -3.02 -3.79 -15.60
N VAL A 112 -2.48 -3.58 -14.40
CA VAL A 112 -2.22 -4.64 -13.43
C VAL A 112 -3.53 -5.21 -12.88
N ARG A 113 -4.51 -4.36 -12.56
CA ARG A 113 -5.86 -4.76 -12.13
C ARG A 113 -6.59 -5.58 -13.19
N ALA A 114 -6.44 -5.23 -14.47
CA ALA A 114 -7.04 -5.97 -15.57
C ALA A 114 -6.50 -7.42 -15.70
N ARG A 115 -5.30 -7.69 -15.17
CA ARG A 115 -4.69 -9.03 -15.15
C ARG A 115 -5.20 -9.90 -14.00
N ILE A 116 -5.84 -9.32 -12.97
CA ILE A 116 -6.43 -10.11 -11.89
C ILE A 116 -7.56 -10.98 -12.49
N PRO A 117 -7.48 -12.31 -12.36
CA PRO A 117 -8.52 -13.19 -12.86
C PRO A 117 -9.87 -12.85 -12.21
N ARG A 118 -10.86 -12.43 -13.01
CA ARG A 118 -12.23 -12.28 -12.52
C ARG A 118 -12.80 -13.66 -12.24
N ARG A 119 -13.06 -13.99 -10.98
CA ARG A 119 -13.91 -15.13 -10.64
C ARG A 119 -15.31 -14.88 -11.22
N LYS A 120 -15.67 -15.57 -12.29
CA LYS A 120 -17.09 -15.76 -12.64
C LYS A 120 -17.73 -16.43 -11.43
N HIS A 121 -18.62 -15.75 -10.75
CA HIS A 121 -19.44 -16.38 -9.72
C HIS A 121 -20.22 -17.51 -10.43
N VAL A 122 -19.95 -18.75 -10.03
CA VAL A 122 -20.74 -19.94 -10.36
C VAL A 122 -21.75 -20.11 -9.24
#